data_AF-A0A976D2P5-F1
#
_entry.id   AF-A0A976D2P5-F1
#
_cell.length_a   1.000
_cell.length_b   1.000
_cell.length_c   1.000
_cell.angle_alpha   90.00
_cell.angle_beta   90.00
_cell.angle_gamma   90.00
#
_symmetry.space_group_name_H-M   'P 1'
#
loop_
_entity.id
_entity.type
_entity.pdbx_description
1 polymer ?
#
loop_
_entity_poly.entity_id
_entity_poly.type
_entity_poly.pdbx_seq_one_letter_code
_entity_poly.pdbx_strand_id
1 'polypeptide(L)'
;MMTNDAIADHFSLLSKLMDIHGENAFKAKSYATAAFTIDKLSTPLSEMDPQKIAGIRGIGDSVSQKIMELLQTGQLGLLTEILSKTPPGILDMLRIKGIGPKKIATIWKELEIETLGELLYACNENRLTLYKGFGEKTQASIKAAIEFFLQSQGRFLYQQVEEWALSLDQKLKSSFPIAQWSLTGEFRRQMEIIDVLAWVTTLSASDLTAFAATQDWQLMEAIDSSLLFKTTENLQLQFFAVTPSAFHAQLFQTSCSAEFLAAWAKEAGWDPAFPFGSEDEIFNAANVCPIPPYQRETVDMIEAYRHNEMPAVIETADIVGLVHCHSQWSDGGHSLEEMRSACKARGWTYMVISDHSKSAFYANGLNEERLLAQQAQIDALNAADPSFTIFKSIESDILNDGQLDYAPAVLSSFDLVIASVHSNLKMAEDKAMMRLLRAIENPYTSILGHMTGRLLLSRNGYPIDHEKIIDACFANQVVIELNAHPRRLDIDWRWIRKALDKNVLLSINPDAHTLAGLDDVRYGVLVAQKAGLSKSRNLSSFDRSAFLQFVALQKRKRP
;
A
#
# COMPACT_ATOMS: atom_id res chain seq x y z
N MET A 1 6.36 43.27 2.38
CA MET A 1 7.84 43.14 2.33
C MET A 1 8.22 41.80 2.92
N MET A 2 9.24 41.15 2.37
CA MET A 2 9.71 39.85 2.85
C MET A 2 10.39 40.01 4.21
N THR A 3 10.04 39.15 5.16
CA THR A 3 10.64 39.16 6.51
C THR A 3 12.00 38.47 6.51
N ASN A 4 12.82 38.74 7.53
CA ASN A 4 14.10 38.04 7.71
C ASN A 4 13.90 36.52 7.79
N ASP A 5 12.89 36.07 8.55
CA ASP A 5 12.53 34.65 8.69
C ASP A 5 12.23 34.02 7.32
N ALA A 6 11.42 34.68 6.48
CA ALA A 6 11.11 34.19 5.15
C ALA A 6 12.36 34.10 4.27
N ILE A 7 13.27 35.08 4.34
CA ILE A 7 14.54 35.06 3.60
C ILE A 7 15.44 33.91 4.10
N ALA A 8 15.53 33.73 5.43
CA ALA A 8 16.30 32.65 6.05
C ALA A 8 15.76 31.27 5.63
N ASP A 9 14.44 31.09 5.58
CA ASP A 9 13.80 29.86 5.12
C ASP A 9 14.12 29.54 3.66
N HIS A 10 14.13 30.55 2.77
CA HIS A 10 14.50 30.36 1.36
C HIS A 10 15.95 29.89 1.22
N PHE A 11 16.89 30.50 1.96
CA PHE A 11 18.29 30.09 1.93
C PHE A 11 18.52 28.73 2.60
N SER A 12 17.80 28.44 3.69
CA SER A 12 17.84 27.15 4.38
C SER A 12 17.36 26.02 3.46
N LEU A 13 16.23 26.23 2.77
CA LEU A 13 15.71 25.28 1.80
C LEU A 13 16.66 25.11 0.60
N LEU A 14 17.16 26.21 0.04
CA LEU A 14 18.12 26.17 -1.07
C LEU A 14 19.36 25.36 -0.70
N SER A 15 19.94 25.60 0.48
CA SER A 15 21.12 24.87 0.95
C SER A 15 20.86 23.36 1.03
N LYS A 16 19.74 22.95 1.65
CA LYS A 16 19.35 21.55 1.77
C LYS A 16 19.15 20.89 0.40
N LEU A 17 18.51 21.57 -0.53
CA LEU A 17 18.28 21.05 -1.88
C LEU A 17 19.57 20.95 -2.68
N MET A 18 20.49 21.92 -2.56
CA MET A 18 21.80 21.83 -3.18
C MET A 18 22.58 20.59 -2.69
N ASP A 19 22.55 20.31 -1.39
CA ASP A 19 23.16 19.10 -0.83
C ASP A 19 22.52 17.82 -1.39
N ILE A 20 21.18 17.78 -1.54
CA ILE A 20 20.45 16.63 -2.12
C ILE A 20 20.85 16.42 -3.59
N HIS A 21 20.87 17.50 -4.37
CA HIS A 21 21.24 17.47 -5.78
C HIS A 21 22.73 17.19 -6.01
N GLY A 22 23.56 17.21 -4.95
CA GLY A 22 25.00 16.99 -5.07
C GLY A 22 25.73 18.17 -5.72
N GLU A 23 25.15 19.36 -5.59
CA GLU A 23 25.75 20.61 -6.03
C GLU A 23 27.01 20.95 -5.20
N ASN A 24 27.66 22.06 -5.51
CA ASN A 24 28.87 22.49 -4.82
C ASN A 24 28.64 22.67 -3.30
N ALA A 25 29.24 21.78 -2.50
CA ALA A 25 29.12 21.76 -1.04
C ALA A 25 29.57 23.06 -0.35
N PHE A 26 30.53 23.79 -0.93
CA PHE A 26 30.96 25.09 -0.40
C PHE A 26 29.87 26.14 -0.57
N LYS A 27 29.19 26.17 -1.73
CA LYS A 27 28.05 27.06 -1.97
C LYS A 27 26.86 26.71 -1.07
N ALA A 28 26.51 25.43 -0.95
CA ALA A 28 25.44 24.97 -0.05
C ALA A 28 25.70 25.42 1.40
N LYS A 29 26.94 25.25 1.90
CA LYS A 29 27.35 25.72 3.23
C LYS A 29 27.30 27.24 3.39
N SER A 30 27.65 27.99 2.33
CA SER A 30 27.52 29.45 2.32
C SER A 30 26.07 29.89 2.54
N TYR A 31 25.11 29.28 1.82
CA TYR A 31 23.69 29.57 2.00
C TYR A 31 23.13 29.13 3.36
N ALA A 32 23.57 27.98 3.90
CA ALA A 32 23.21 27.59 5.27
C ALA A 32 23.71 28.60 6.32
N THR A 33 24.94 29.09 6.13
CA THR A 33 25.54 30.10 7.02
C THR A 33 24.76 31.40 6.94
N ALA A 34 24.40 31.83 5.72
CA ALA A 34 23.58 33.01 5.49
C ALA A 34 22.21 32.87 6.15
N ALA A 35 21.51 31.75 5.98
CA ALA A 35 20.22 31.49 6.62
C ALA A 35 20.29 31.66 8.14
N PHE A 36 21.29 31.02 8.78
CA PHE A 36 21.51 31.13 10.23
C PHE A 36 21.85 32.54 10.69
N THR A 37 22.62 33.28 9.91
CA THR A 37 22.95 34.67 10.24
C THR A 37 21.70 35.56 10.14
N ILE A 38 20.89 35.41 9.08
CA ILE A 38 19.70 36.21 8.83
C ILE A 38 18.62 35.99 9.89
N ASP A 39 18.40 34.73 10.28
CA ASP A 39 17.45 34.33 11.34
C ASP A 39 17.75 35.00 12.70
N LYS A 40 19.02 35.40 12.92
CA LYS A 40 19.47 36.05 14.16
C LYS A 40 19.50 37.58 14.09
N LEU A 41 19.19 38.18 12.94
CA LEU A 41 19.19 39.63 12.78
C LEU A 41 17.92 40.23 13.39
N SER A 42 18.11 41.12 14.36
CA SER A 42 17.01 41.91 14.94
C SER A 42 16.50 43.02 14.02
N THR A 43 17.31 43.44 13.05
CA THR A 43 16.97 44.51 12.11
C THR A 43 16.46 43.91 10.79
N PRO A 44 15.29 44.34 10.28
CA PRO A 44 14.77 43.87 9.00
C PRO A 44 15.73 44.20 7.84
N LEU A 45 16.11 43.18 7.06
CA LEU A 45 16.96 43.34 5.87
C LEU A 45 16.33 44.26 4.82
N SER A 46 15.00 44.33 4.77
CA SER A 46 14.25 45.22 3.89
C SER A 46 14.47 46.71 4.16
N GLU A 47 14.95 47.05 5.36
CA GLU A 47 15.19 48.42 5.80
C GLU A 47 16.69 48.77 5.84
N MET A 48 17.56 47.80 5.50
CA MET A 48 19.01 47.99 5.50
C MET A 48 19.52 48.46 4.14
N ASP A 49 20.53 49.32 4.16
CA ASP A 49 21.26 49.70 2.96
C ASP A 49 21.95 48.46 2.34
N PRO A 50 21.83 48.21 1.03
CA PRO A 50 22.47 47.08 0.35
C PRO A 50 23.96 46.92 0.62
N GLN A 51 24.70 48.02 0.80
CA GLN A 51 26.13 47.99 1.13
C GLN A 51 26.38 47.47 2.55
N LYS A 52 25.47 47.74 3.49
CA LYS A 52 25.55 47.22 4.86
C LYS A 52 25.24 45.72 4.92
N ILE A 53 24.36 45.22 4.03
CA ILE A 53 24.03 43.79 3.94
C ILE A 53 25.27 42.96 3.55
N ALA A 54 26.05 43.42 2.57
CA ALA A 54 27.28 42.75 2.15
C ALA A 54 28.39 42.75 3.22
N GLY A 55 28.33 43.66 4.20
CA GLY A 55 29.26 43.72 5.32
C GLY A 55 28.94 42.78 6.48
N ILE A 56 27.81 42.07 6.45
CA ILE A 56 27.39 41.17 7.52
C ILE A 56 28.24 39.90 7.50
N ARG A 57 28.86 39.55 8.63
CA ARG A 57 29.67 38.33 8.76
C ARG A 57 28.82 37.08 8.42
N GLY A 58 29.25 36.34 7.39
CA GLY A 58 28.54 35.16 6.89
C GLY A 58 27.67 35.42 5.66
N ILE A 59 27.57 36.68 5.20
CA ILE A 59 26.91 37.09 3.97
C ILE A 59 27.98 37.70 3.05
N GLY A 60 28.43 36.94 2.04
CA GLY A 60 29.35 37.47 1.02
C GLY A 60 28.60 38.16 -0.13
N ASP A 61 29.35 38.76 -1.07
CA ASP A 61 28.78 39.53 -2.20
C ASP A 61 27.75 38.74 -3.01
N SER A 62 28.01 37.46 -3.28
CA SER A 62 27.09 36.60 -4.04
C SER A 62 25.79 36.31 -3.29
N VAL A 63 25.84 36.16 -1.97
CA VAL A 63 24.65 35.97 -1.12
C VAL A 63 23.89 37.28 -0.99
N SER A 64 24.59 38.41 -0.85
CA SER A 64 23.99 39.74 -0.80
C SER A 64 23.16 40.05 -2.06
N GLN A 65 23.69 39.73 -3.24
CA GLN A 65 22.93 39.85 -4.50
C GLN A 65 21.65 39.01 -4.49
N LYS A 66 21.69 37.80 -3.91
CA LYS A 66 20.51 36.93 -3.79
C LYS A 66 19.50 37.42 -2.75
N ILE A 67 19.95 38.06 -1.67
CA ILE A 67 19.06 38.75 -0.72
C ILE A 67 18.33 39.89 -1.43
N MET A 68 19.04 40.69 -2.22
CA MET A 68 18.44 41.79 -2.99
C MET A 68 17.42 41.28 -4.01
N GLU A 69 17.72 40.18 -4.70
CA GLU A 69 16.79 39.50 -5.62
C GLU A 69 15.48 39.12 -4.90
N LEU A 70 15.58 38.49 -3.73
CA LEU A 70 14.43 38.12 -2.90
C LEU A 70 13.63 39.34 -2.43
N LEU A 71 14.30 40.40 -1.98
CA LEU A 71 13.65 41.63 -1.52
C LEU A 71 12.89 42.36 -2.65
N GLN A 72 13.42 42.32 -3.88
CA GLN A 72 12.85 43.02 -5.03
C GLN A 72 11.73 42.21 -5.71
N THR A 73 11.93 40.91 -5.89
CA THR A 73 11.05 40.05 -6.71
C THR A 73 10.15 39.14 -5.89
N GLY A 74 10.46 38.94 -4.60
CA GLY A 74 9.80 37.97 -3.74
C GLY A 74 10.17 36.52 -4.04
N GLN A 75 11.08 36.26 -4.99
CA GLN A 75 11.50 34.92 -5.39
C GLN A 75 13.02 34.83 -5.52
N LEU A 76 13.55 33.60 -5.45
CA LEU A 76 14.95 33.31 -5.65
C LEU A 76 15.09 32.38 -6.85
N GLY A 77 15.55 32.89 -7.99
CA GLY A 77 15.54 32.15 -9.26
C GLY A 77 16.28 30.81 -9.19
N LEU A 78 17.39 30.75 -8.44
CA LEU A 78 18.14 29.50 -8.23
C LEU A 78 17.34 28.47 -7.43
N LEU A 79 16.58 28.91 -6.43
CA LEU A 79 15.71 28.03 -5.66
C LEU A 79 14.55 27.52 -6.53
N THR A 80 13.93 28.39 -7.34
CA THR A 80 12.88 28.00 -8.29
C THR A 80 13.39 26.97 -9.30
N GLU A 81 14.60 27.15 -9.82
CA GLU A 81 15.22 26.19 -10.75
C GLU A 81 15.42 24.82 -10.10
N ILE A 82 16.01 24.77 -8.90
CA ILE A 82 16.24 23.51 -8.20
C ILE A 82 14.91 22.84 -7.80
N LEU A 83 13.91 23.61 -7.37
CA LEU A 83 12.58 23.08 -7.06
C LEU A 83 11.93 22.45 -8.30
N SER A 84 12.09 23.03 -9.49
CA SER A 84 11.55 22.44 -10.73
C SER A 84 12.14 21.07 -11.08
N LYS A 85 13.34 20.77 -10.59
CA LYS A 85 14.05 19.50 -10.76
C LYS A 85 13.88 18.55 -9.57
N THR A 86 13.15 18.96 -8.53
CA THR A 86 12.99 18.21 -7.28
C THR A 86 11.58 17.59 -7.24
N PRO A 87 11.45 16.26 -7.13
CA PRO A 87 10.14 15.63 -6.96
C PRO A 87 9.45 16.12 -5.68
N PRO A 88 8.11 16.31 -5.68
CA PRO A 88 7.38 16.82 -4.51
C PRO A 88 7.62 16.03 -3.23
N GLY A 89 7.68 14.68 -3.31
CA GLY A 89 7.88 13.85 -2.12
C GLY A 89 9.28 13.96 -1.50
N ILE A 90 10.29 14.47 -2.23
CA ILE A 90 11.60 14.82 -1.65
C ILE A 90 11.46 16.02 -0.70
N LEU A 91 10.57 16.97 -1.01
CA LEU A 91 10.24 18.08 -0.13
C LEU A 91 9.50 17.60 1.12
N ASP A 92 8.63 16.60 0.98
CA ASP A 92 7.95 15.99 2.12
C ASP A 92 8.93 15.24 3.03
N MET A 93 9.91 14.52 2.48
CA MET A 93 10.99 13.87 3.25
C MET A 93 11.79 14.88 4.08
N LEU A 94 12.03 16.09 3.57
CA LEU A 94 12.71 17.16 4.31
C LEU A 94 11.93 17.64 5.55
N ARG A 95 10.61 17.39 5.60
CA ARG A 95 9.75 17.71 6.75
C ARG A 95 9.81 16.61 7.82
N ILE A 96 10.28 15.42 7.49
CA ILE A 96 10.39 14.31 8.43
C ILE A 96 11.61 14.50 9.35
N LYS A 97 11.34 14.67 10.64
CA LYS A 97 12.39 14.82 11.65
C LYS A 97 13.28 13.57 11.68
N GLY A 98 14.58 13.76 11.53
CA GLY A 98 15.58 12.68 11.58
C GLY A 98 16.13 12.23 10.21
N ILE A 99 15.57 12.75 9.11
CA ILE A 99 16.07 12.49 7.75
C ILE A 99 16.72 13.76 7.19
N GLY A 100 18.06 13.77 7.15
CA GLY A 100 18.84 14.90 6.63
C GLY A 100 19.10 14.82 5.12
N PRO A 101 19.53 15.93 4.48
CA PRO A 101 19.79 16.03 3.03
C PRO A 101 20.61 14.88 2.44
N LYS A 102 21.67 14.44 3.12
CA LYS A 102 22.52 13.33 2.66
C LYS A 102 21.78 11.99 2.61
N LYS A 103 20.94 11.70 3.60
CA LYS A 103 20.12 10.48 3.61
C LYS A 103 19.07 10.55 2.51
N ILE A 104 18.44 11.71 2.32
CA ILE A 104 17.48 11.94 1.24
C ILE A 104 18.16 11.76 -0.13
N ALA A 105 19.40 12.23 -0.30
CA ALA A 105 20.16 12.03 -1.53
C ALA A 105 20.36 10.54 -1.86
N THR A 106 20.72 9.71 -0.87
CA THR A 106 20.82 8.25 -1.05
C THR A 106 19.46 7.62 -1.35
N ILE A 107 18.41 7.97 -0.60
CA ILE A 107 17.03 7.49 -0.84
C ILE A 107 16.59 7.80 -2.27
N TRP A 108 16.83 9.02 -2.74
CA TRP A 108 16.41 9.43 -4.07
C TRP A 108 17.29 8.85 -5.18
N LYS A 109 18.61 8.97 -5.08
CA LYS A 109 19.52 8.67 -6.19
C LYS A 109 19.97 7.22 -6.26
N GLU A 110 20.00 6.52 -5.13
CA GLU A 110 20.47 5.14 -5.06
C GLU A 110 19.32 4.14 -4.91
N LEU A 111 18.22 4.51 -4.24
CA LEU A 111 17.03 3.67 -4.11
C LEU A 111 15.91 4.03 -5.10
N GLU A 112 16.05 5.15 -5.82
CA GLU A 112 15.05 5.67 -6.77
C GLU A 112 13.67 5.91 -6.12
N ILE A 113 13.66 6.29 -4.84
CA ILE A 113 12.46 6.55 -4.06
C ILE A 113 12.15 8.05 -4.05
N GLU A 114 10.97 8.42 -4.50
CA GLU A 114 10.57 9.83 -4.65
C GLU A 114 9.43 10.24 -3.73
N THR A 115 8.77 9.29 -3.06
CA THR A 115 7.62 9.54 -2.19
C THR A 115 7.78 8.94 -0.79
N LEU A 116 7.07 9.51 0.19
CA LEU A 116 7.10 9.00 1.57
C LEU A 116 6.54 7.58 1.69
N GLY A 117 5.50 7.23 0.93
CA GLY A 117 4.95 5.89 1.01
C GLY A 117 5.83 4.82 0.33
N GLU A 118 6.58 5.17 -0.73
CA GLU A 118 7.64 4.31 -1.27
C GLU A 118 8.76 4.11 -0.25
N LEU A 119 9.16 5.18 0.44
CA LEU A 119 10.14 5.10 1.52
C LEU A 119 9.64 4.21 2.66
N LEU A 120 8.38 4.35 3.05
CA LEU A 120 7.75 3.49 4.05
C LEU A 120 7.69 2.04 3.56
N TYR A 121 7.37 1.81 2.30
CA TYR A 121 7.34 0.48 1.71
C TYR A 121 8.73 -0.17 1.71
N ALA A 122 9.77 0.55 1.27
CA ALA A 122 11.15 0.10 1.35
C ALA A 122 11.64 -0.15 2.80
N CYS A 123 11.08 0.55 3.80
CA CYS A 123 11.31 0.22 5.20
C CYS A 123 10.68 -1.12 5.61
N ASN A 124 9.55 -1.51 5.02
CA ASN A 124 8.88 -2.77 5.33
C ASN A 124 9.57 -3.96 4.66
N GLU A 125 10.16 -3.74 3.48
CA GLU A 125 11.00 -4.73 2.76
C GLU A 125 12.45 -4.80 3.27
N ASN A 126 12.80 -4.08 4.34
CA ASN A 126 14.19 -3.96 4.86
C ASN A 126 15.25 -3.46 3.87
N ARG A 127 14.86 -2.99 2.68
CA ARG A 127 15.77 -2.47 1.65
C ARG A 127 16.65 -1.34 2.15
N LEU A 128 16.16 -0.51 3.06
CA LEU A 128 16.96 0.59 3.63
C LEU A 128 18.18 0.06 4.40
N THR A 129 18.08 -1.10 5.06
CA THR A 129 19.18 -1.66 5.87
C THR A 129 20.43 -2.01 5.06
N LEU A 130 20.27 -2.20 3.75
CA LEU A 130 21.34 -2.54 2.82
C LEU A 130 22.24 -1.33 2.49
N TYR A 131 21.84 -0.11 2.85
CA TYR A 131 22.56 1.12 2.50
C TYR A 131 23.30 1.75 3.68
N LYS A 132 24.46 2.33 3.40
CA LYS A 132 25.31 2.96 4.41
C LYS A 132 24.59 4.12 5.10
N GLY A 133 24.48 4.05 6.43
CA GLY A 133 23.85 5.08 7.25
C GLY A 133 22.38 4.81 7.61
N PHE A 134 21.85 3.63 7.23
CA PHE A 134 20.47 3.21 7.46
C PHE A 134 20.39 1.88 8.23
N GLY A 135 21.06 1.76 9.38
CA GLY A 135 20.88 0.56 10.23
C GLY A 135 19.43 0.39 10.73
N GLU A 136 19.08 -0.78 11.24
CA GLU A 136 17.71 -1.17 11.69
C GLU A 136 17.01 -0.10 12.55
N LYS A 137 17.71 0.45 13.56
CA LYS A 137 17.17 1.51 14.43
C LYS A 137 16.82 2.78 13.66
N THR A 138 17.61 3.12 12.64
CA THR A 138 17.36 4.27 11.77
C THR A 138 16.15 4.01 10.90
N GLN A 139 16.05 2.83 10.27
CA GLN A 139 14.87 2.45 9.46
C GLN A 139 13.60 2.48 10.30
N ALA A 140 13.61 1.91 11.51
CA ALA A 140 12.47 1.93 12.42
C ALA A 140 12.05 3.36 12.81
N SER A 141 13.02 4.24 13.11
CA SER A 141 12.73 5.65 13.41
C SER A 141 12.17 6.40 12.21
N ILE A 142 12.66 6.11 11.00
CA ILE A 142 12.17 6.70 9.75
C ILE A 142 10.73 6.24 9.49
N LYS A 143 10.49 4.92 9.57
CA LYS A 143 9.16 4.31 9.43
C LYS A 143 8.14 4.96 10.35
N ALA A 144 8.42 5.04 11.65
CA ALA A 144 7.52 5.64 12.63
C ALA A 144 7.24 7.13 12.34
N ALA A 145 8.25 7.90 11.91
CA ALA A 145 8.07 9.31 11.58
C ALA A 145 7.24 9.52 10.31
N ILE A 146 7.38 8.64 9.31
CA ILE A 146 6.56 8.66 8.10
C ILE A 146 5.12 8.25 8.41
N GLU A 147 4.92 7.19 9.19
CA GLU A 147 3.59 6.75 9.60
C GLU A 147 2.84 7.87 10.31
N PHE A 148 3.48 8.53 11.27
CA PHE A 148 2.90 9.70 11.93
C PHE A 148 2.54 10.83 10.95
N PHE A 149 3.41 11.12 9.98
CA PHE A 149 3.15 12.15 8.96
C PHE A 149 1.98 11.76 8.04
N LEU A 150 1.90 10.51 7.59
CA LEU A 150 0.83 10.04 6.72
C LEU A 150 -0.52 9.99 7.44
N GLN A 151 -0.55 9.54 8.69
CA GLN A 151 -1.76 9.58 9.53
C GLN A 151 -2.30 11.00 9.64
N SER A 152 -1.42 12.00 9.70
CA SER A 152 -1.84 13.40 9.73
C SER A 152 -2.59 13.87 8.47
N GLN A 153 -2.52 13.14 7.36
CA GLN A 153 -3.23 13.45 6.11
C GLN A 153 -4.69 12.97 6.08
N GLY A 154 -5.14 12.20 7.10
CA GLY A 154 -6.55 11.84 7.27
C GLY A 154 -7.06 10.73 6.35
N ARG A 155 -6.16 9.94 5.74
CA ARG A 155 -6.49 8.75 4.95
C ARG A 155 -5.64 7.57 5.42
N PHE A 156 -6.27 6.42 5.61
CA PHE A 156 -5.62 5.28 6.25
C PHE A 156 -5.85 4.01 5.43
N LEU A 157 -4.90 3.08 5.45
CA LEU A 157 -5.15 1.73 4.95
C LEU A 157 -6.04 0.99 5.94
N TYR A 158 -6.90 0.10 5.46
CA TYR A 158 -7.75 -0.75 6.31
C TYR A 158 -6.95 -1.39 7.47
N GLN A 159 -5.79 -1.97 7.14
CA GLN A 159 -4.87 -2.61 8.08
C GLN A 159 -4.45 -1.70 9.25
N GLN A 160 -4.32 -0.40 9.01
CA GLN A 160 -3.82 0.54 10.03
C GLN A 160 -4.88 0.89 11.07
N VAL A 161 -6.16 0.82 10.70
CA VAL A 161 -7.27 1.26 11.56
C VAL A 161 -8.08 0.11 12.13
N GLU A 162 -7.88 -1.11 11.67
CA GLU A 162 -8.73 -2.23 12.06
C GLU A 162 -8.72 -2.56 13.55
N GLU A 163 -7.55 -2.77 14.15
CA GLU A 163 -7.45 -3.08 15.58
C GLU A 163 -8.08 -1.97 16.42
N TRP A 164 -7.82 -0.72 16.03
CA TRP A 164 -8.38 0.46 16.67
C TRP A 164 -9.92 0.52 16.53
N ALA A 165 -10.45 0.28 15.34
CA ALA A 165 -11.88 0.30 15.06
C ALA A 165 -12.64 -0.79 15.84
N LEU A 166 -12.09 -2.01 15.88
CA LEU A 166 -12.66 -3.12 16.62
C LEU A 166 -12.59 -2.90 18.14
N SER A 167 -11.48 -2.35 18.64
CA SER A 167 -11.32 -1.98 20.05
C SER A 167 -12.30 -0.88 20.46
N LEU A 168 -12.46 0.15 19.62
CA LEU A 168 -13.43 1.21 19.87
C LEU A 168 -14.86 0.67 19.83
N ASP A 169 -15.21 -0.17 18.86
CA ASP A 169 -16.54 -0.80 18.79
C ASP A 169 -16.87 -1.59 20.06
N GLN A 170 -15.92 -2.38 20.59
CA GLN A 170 -16.07 -3.07 21.87
C GLN A 170 -16.23 -2.11 23.05
N LYS A 171 -15.45 -1.02 23.08
CA LYS A 171 -15.53 0.01 24.12
C LYS A 171 -16.90 0.69 24.11
N LEU A 172 -17.41 1.08 22.94
CA LEU A 172 -18.73 1.70 22.77
C LEU A 172 -19.84 0.77 23.27
N LYS A 173 -19.80 -0.50 22.87
CA LYS A 173 -20.76 -1.53 23.34
C LYS A 173 -20.70 -1.73 24.86
N SER A 174 -19.51 -1.68 25.46
CA SER A 174 -19.33 -1.85 26.90
C SER A 174 -19.75 -0.62 27.70
N SER A 175 -19.51 0.58 27.19
CA SER A 175 -19.91 1.85 27.83
C SER A 175 -21.41 2.11 27.71
N PHE A 176 -22.06 1.65 26.63
CA PHE A 176 -23.47 1.87 26.35
C PHE A 176 -24.19 0.56 25.97
N PRO A 177 -24.38 -0.38 26.91
CA PRO A 177 -24.85 -1.73 26.63
C PRO A 177 -26.32 -1.81 26.19
N ILE A 178 -27.11 -0.76 26.42
CA ILE A 178 -28.53 -0.69 26.00
C ILE A 178 -28.65 -0.24 24.54
N ALA A 179 -27.67 0.54 24.05
CA ALA A 179 -27.69 1.02 22.68
C ALA A 179 -27.25 -0.08 21.71
N GLN A 180 -27.87 -0.12 20.53
CA GLN A 180 -27.39 -0.94 19.43
C GLN A 180 -26.20 -0.26 18.78
N TRP A 181 -25.23 -1.05 18.32
CA TRP A 181 -24.02 -0.56 17.65
C TRP A 181 -23.66 -1.47 16.49
N SER A 182 -23.40 -0.88 15.34
CA SER A 182 -22.77 -1.58 14.22
C SER A 182 -21.79 -0.67 13.52
N LEU A 183 -20.58 -1.15 13.29
CA LEU A 183 -19.70 -0.61 12.25
C LEU A 183 -20.44 -0.61 10.91
N THR A 184 -20.18 0.38 10.08
CA THR A 184 -20.76 0.53 8.74
C THR A 184 -19.75 1.19 7.79
N GLY A 185 -20.18 1.66 6.63
CA GLY A 185 -19.36 2.45 5.73
C GLY A 185 -18.23 1.65 5.09
N GLU A 186 -17.14 2.35 4.82
CA GLU A 186 -15.95 1.83 4.14
C GLU A 186 -15.35 0.62 4.86
N PHE A 187 -15.33 0.66 6.20
CA PHE A 187 -14.82 -0.44 7.01
C PHE A 187 -15.66 -1.71 6.84
N ARG A 188 -16.99 -1.62 6.98
CA ARG A 188 -17.88 -2.78 6.82
C ARG A 188 -17.88 -3.33 5.40
N ARG A 189 -17.63 -2.49 4.40
CA ARG A 189 -17.45 -2.91 3.00
C ARG A 189 -16.04 -3.39 2.67
N GLN A 190 -15.12 -3.43 3.63
CA GLN A 190 -13.73 -3.88 3.43
C GLN A 190 -12.98 -3.04 2.38
N MET A 191 -13.20 -1.73 2.36
CA MET A 191 -12.46 -0.83 1.47
C MET A 191 -10.97 -0.83 1.83
N GLU A 192 -10.12 -0.89 0.80
CA GLU A 192 -8.66 -0.89 0.94
C GLU A 192 -8.11 0.38 1.63
N ILE A 193 -8.81 1.50 1.43
CA ILE A 193 -8.53 2.81 2.03
C ILE A 193 -9.77 3.24 2.81
N ILE A 194 -9.54 3.74 4.02
CA ILE A 194 -10.52 4.28 4.94
C ILE A 194 -10.26 5.78 5.08
N ASP A 195 -11.20 6.57 4.60
CA ASP A 195 -11.27 8.01 4.81
C ASP A 195 -12.10 8.30 6.07
N VAL A 196 -13.16 7.51 6.33
CA VAL A 196 -14.05 7.66 7.49
C VAL A 196 -14.41 6.30 8.10
N LEU A 197 -14.20 6.15 9.42
CA LEU A 197 -14.80 5.05 10.16
C LEU A 197 -16.20 5.43 10.60
N ALA A 198 -17.17 4.58 10.31
CA ALA A 198 -18.58 4.90 10.54
C ALA A 198 -19.29 3.87 11.43
N TRP A 199 -20.23 4.34 12.24
CA TRP A 199 -21.11 3.52 13.06
C TRP A 199 -22.57 3.94 12.90
N VAL A 200 -23.48 2.97 12.93
CA VAL A 200 -24.90 3.20 13.21
C VAL A 200 -25.17 2.84 14.66
N THR A 201 -25.88 3.70 15.37
CA THR A 201 -26.19 3.51 16.79
C THR A 201 -27.57 4.02 17.17
N THR A 202 -28.16 3.43 18.20
CA THR A 202 -29.38 3.97 18.85
C THR A 202 -29.08 4.85 20.05
N LEU A 203 -27.79 5.12 20.33
CA LEU A 203 -27.40 6.09 21.35
C LEU A 203 -27.79 7.51 20.91
N SER A 204 -28.23 8.34 21.86
CA SER A 204 -28.63 9.72 21.56
C SER A 204 -27.44 10.56 21.10
N ALA A 205 -27.69 11.54 20.23
CA ALA A 205 -26.66 12.48 19.77
C ALA A 205 -26.00 13.26 20.92
N SER A 206 -26.75 13.57 21.98
CA SER A 206 -26.24 14.23 23.18
C SER A 206 -25.27 13.35 23.96
N ASP A 207 -25.60 12.07 24.16
CA ASP A 207 -24.72 11.13 24.89
C ASP A 207 -23.45 10.82 24.09
N LEU A 208 -23.57 10.71 22.75
CA LEU A 208 -22.43 10.58 21.84
C LEU A 208 -21.48 11.78 21.95
N THR A 209 -22.03 12.99 21.93
CA THR A 209 -21.23 14.22 22.03
C THR A 209 -20.54 14.31 23.39
N ALA A 210 -21.22 13.93 24.47
CA ALA A 210 -20.64 13.86 25.80
C ALA A 210 -19.50 12.84 25.88
N PHE A 211 -19.68 11.65 25.30
CA PHE A 211 -18.64 10.62 25.22
C PHE A 211 -17.44 11.09 24.40
N ALA A 212 -17.67 11.67 23.21
CA ALA A 212 -16.63 12.19 22.32
C ALA A 212 -15.75 13.24 23.02
N ALA A 213 -16.34 14.11 23.84
CA ALA A 213 -15.61 15.10 24.63
C ALA A 213 -14.67 14.44 25.67
N THR A 214 -15.01 13.27 26.22
CA THR A 214 -14.10 12.53 27.13
C THR A 214 -12.92 11.86 26.42
N GLN A 215 -12.97 11.78 25.09
CA GLN A 215 -11.94 11.17 24.25
C GLN A 215 -11.12 12.22 23.48
N ASP A 216 -11.30 13.51 23.79
CA ASP A 216 -10.67 14.64 23.08
C ASP A 216 -10.98 14.67 21.57
N TRP A 217 -12.14 14.17 21.17
CA TRP A 217 -12.59 14.22 19.77
C TRP A 217 -13.21 15.57 19.44
N GLN A 218 -12.79 16.16 18.32
CA GLN A 218 -13.34 17.43 17.85
C GLN A 218 -14.57 17.18 16.97
N LEU A 219 -15.72 17.77 17.33
CA LEU A 219 -16.89 17.79 16.45
C LEU A 219 -16.61 18.69 15.24
N MET A 220 -16.71 18.12 14.04
CA MET A 220 -16.48 18.81 12.76
C MET A 220 -17.80 19.25 12.12
N GLU A 221 -18.79 18.36 12.13
CA GLU A 221 -20.07 18.56 11.47
C GLU A 221 -21.18 17.78 12.18
N ALA A 222 -22.39 18.35 12.21
CA ALA A 222 -23.58 17.71 12.74
C ALA A 222 -24.76 18.04 11.80
N ILE A 223 -25.22 17.05 11.03
CA ILE A 223 -26.33 17.17 10.08
C ILE A 223 -27.35 16.07 10.40
N ASP A 224 -28.59 16.46 10.69
CA ASP A 224 -29.69 15.54 11.00
C ASP A 224 -29.31 14.52 12.09
N SER A 225 -29.22 13.24 11.72
CA SER A 225 -28.82 12.12 12.58
C SER A 225 -27.33 11.78 12.50
N SER A 226 -26.55 12.48 11.66
CA SER A 226 -25.13 12.23 11.43
C SER A 226 -24.25 13.21 12.20
N LEU A 227 -23.31 12.68 12.99
CA LEU A 227 -22.28 13.41 13.69
C LEU A 227 -20.90 13.00 13.16
N LEU A 228 -20.11 13.96 12.70
CA LEU A 228 -18.74 13.74 12.24
C LEU A 228 -17.76 14.33 13.25
N PHE A 229 -16.91 13.47 13.79
CA PHE A 229 -15.82 13.83 14.70
C PHE A 229 -14.46 13.60 14.04
N LYS A 230 -13.45 14.24 14.60
CA LYS A 230 -12.05 14.09 14.22
C LYS A 230 -11.20 13.81 15.46
N THR A 231 -10.38 12.77 15.41
CA THR A 231 -9.45 12.43 16.49
C THR A 231 -8.16 13.27 16.43
N THR A 232 -7.34 13.18 17.47
CA THR A 232 -6.01 13.80 17.53
C THR A 232 -5.05 13.30 16.44
N GLU A 233 -5.28 12.08 15.94
CA GLU A 233 -4.53 11.46 14.85
C GLU A 233 -5.10 11.80 13.46
N ASN A 234 -6.03 12.76 13.38
CA ASN A 234 -6.74 13.17 12.17
C ASN A 234 -7.67 12.10 11.54
N LEU A 235 -7.98 11.02 12.26
CA LEU A 235 -8.97 10.04 11.82
C LEU A 235 -10.39 10.60 11.95
N GLN A 236 -11.20 10.42 10.92
CA GLN A 236 -12.60 10.86 10.92
C GLN A 236 -13.51 9.74 11.40
N LEU A 237 -14.41 10.07 12.34
CA LEU A 237 -15.37 9.16 12.93
C LEU A 237 -16.79 9.69 12.67
N GLN A 238 -17.60 8.93 11.95
CA GLN A 238 -18.98 9.27 11.67
C GLN A 238 -19.93 8.38 12.46
N PHE A 239 -20.88 8.99 13.17
CA PHE A 239 -21.92 8.29 13.91
C PHE A 239 -23.29 8.68 13.39
N PHE A 240 -24.08 7.68 13.00
CA PHE A 240 -25.49 7.83 12.65
C PHE A 240 -26.35 7.44 13.86
N ALA A 241 -26.81 8.44 14.60
CA ALA A 241 -27.66 8.30 15.78
C ALA A 241 -29.14 8.22 15.37
N VAL A 242 -29.68 7.01 15.33
CA VAL A 242 -31.02 6.73 14.78
C VAL A 242 -31.94 6.04 15.79
N THR A 243 -33.24 6.01 15.49
CA THR A 243 -34.20 5.25 16.29
C THR A 243 -34.03 3.74 16.04
N PRO A 244 -34.45 2.86 16.98
CA PRO A 244 -34.39 1.41 16.77
C PRO A 244 -35.09 0.94 15.49
N SER A 245 -36.19 1.60 15.10
CA SER A 245 -36.92 1.28 13.87
C SER A 245 -36.18 1.64 12.58
N ALA A 246 -35.28 2.62 12.62
CA ALA A 246 -34.49 3.08 11.47
C ALA A 246 -33.09 2.42 11.40
N PHE A 247 -32.69 1.68 12.44
CA PHE A 247 -31.33 1.14 12.58
C PHE A 247 -30.90 0.28 11.38
N HIS A 248 -31.71 -0.69 10.97
CA HIS A 248 -31.35 -1.61 9.89
C HIS A 248 -31.40 -0.95 8.51
N ALA A 249 -32.33 -0.01 8.29
CA ALA A 249 -32.37 0.76 7.06
C ALA A 249 -31.10 1.64 6.93
N GLN A 250 -30.75 2.40 7.97
CA GLN A 250 -29.54 3.22 7.99
C GLN A 250 -28.28 2.37 7.81
N LEU A 251 -28.19 1.23 8.49
CA LEU A 251 -27.08 0.29 8.38
C LEU A 251 -26.93 -0.21 6.94
N PHE A 252 -28.03 -0.60 6.30
CA PHE A 252 -28.03 -1.03 4.91
C PHE A 252 -27.53 0.07 3.98
N GLN A 253 -28.09 1.30 4.05
CA GLN A 253 -27.68 2.43 3.20
C GLN A 253 -26.19 2.72 3.31
N THR A 254 -25.70 2.81 4.55
CA THR A 254 -24.31 3.17 4.83
C THR A 254 -23.34 2.03 4.51
N SER A 255 -23.83 0.79 4.42
CA SER A 255 -23.06 -0.39 4.03
C SER A 255 -23.14 -0.75 2.55
N CYS A 256 -23.67 0.15 1.71
CA CYS A 256 -23.68 0.00 0.25
C CYS A 256 -22.81 1.07 -0.39
N SER A 257 -22.24 0.78 -1.57
CA SER A 257 -21.74 1.82 -2.45
C SER A 257 -22.91 2.67 -2.98
N ALA A 258 -22.62 3.88 -3.45
CA ALA A 258 -23.64 4.73 -4.07
C ALA A 258 -24.25 4.07 -5.32
N GLU A 259 -23.43 3.38 -6.11
CA GLU A 259 -23.85 2.64 -7.30
C GLU A 259 -24.80 1.49 -6.95
N PHE A 260 -24.39 0.64 -6.00
CA PHE A 260 -25.22 -0.48 -5.54
C PHE A 260 -26.54 0.02 -4.97
N LEU A 261 -26.52 1.05 -4.12
CA LEU A 261 -27.72 1.58 -3.48
C LEU A 261 -28.71 2.15 -4.50
N ALA A 262 -28.21 2.88 -5.50
CA ALA A 262 -29.03 3.43 -6.57
C ALA A 262 -29.69 2.34 -7.42
N ALA A 263 -28.93 1.28 -7.76
CA ALA A 263 -29.48 0.13 -8.47
C ALA A 263 -30.49 -0.65 -7.61
N TRP A 264 -30.18 -0.89 -6.33
CA TRP A 264 -31.06 -1.55 -5.39
C TRP A 264 -32.40 -0.81 -5.25
N ALA A 265 -32.38 0.50 -5.02
CA ALA A 265 -33.59 1.30 -4.91
C ALA A 265 -34.48 1.19 -6.16
N LYS A 266 -33.87 1.15 -7.34
CA LYS A 266 -34.57 1.04 -8.63
C LYS A 266 -35.13 -0.36 -8.89
N GLU A 267 -34.35 -1.41 -8.65
CA GLU A 267 -34.71 -2.79 -9.00
C GLU A 267 -35.55 -3.49 -7.94
N ALA A 268 -35.29 -3.22 -6.66
CA ALA A 268 -36.02 -3.79 -5.54
C ALA A 268 -37.25 -2.96 -5.16
N GLY A 269 -37.40 -1.73 -5.67
CA GLY A 269 -38.45 -0.82 -5.25
C GLY A 269 -38.38 -0.47 -3.76
N TRP A 270 -37.17 -0.44 -3.20
CA TRP A 270 -36.93 -0.31 -1.78
C TRP A 270 -37.05 1.15 -1.31
N ASP A 271 -37.89 1.38 -0.29
CA ASP A 271 -38.04 2.66 0.39
C ASP A 271 -37.35 2.61 1.77
N PRO A 272 -36.30 3.43 2.01
CA PRO A 272 -35.60 3.46 3.29
C PRO A 272 -36.45 3.96 4.46
N ALA A 273 -37.62 4.56 4.21
CA ALA A 273 -38.55 4.96 5.26
C ALA A 273 -39.29 3.77 5.90
N PHE A 274 -39.29 2.60 5.24
CA PHE A 274 -39.96 1.42 5.77
C PHE A 274 -39.09 0.72 6.83
N PRO A 275 -39.61 0.47 8.04
CA PRO A 275 -38.83 -0.18 9.09
C PRO A 275 -38.65 -1.67 8.82
N PHE A 276 -37.43 -2.16 8.96
CA PHE A 276 -37.08 -3.59 8.88
C PHE A 276 -36.39 -4.03 10.18
N GLY A 277 -36.66 -5.27 10.61
CA GLY A 277 -36.06 -5.87 11.80
C GLY A 277 -34.66 -6.43 11.57
N SER A 278 -34.22 -6.54 10.31
CA SER A 278 -32.85 -6.93 9.92
C SER A 278 -32.55 -6.53 8.47
N GLU A 279 -31.28 -6.60 8.06
CA GLU A 279 -30.92 -6.44 6.64
C GLU A 279 -31.43 -7.61 5.78
N ASP A 280 -31.53 -8.82 6.34
CA ASP A 280 -32.04 -10.00 5.62
C ASP A 280 -33.50 -9.80 5.20
N GLU A 281 -34.31 -9.12 6.03
CA GLU A 281 -35.68 -8.76 5.67
C GLU A 281 -35.75 -7.80 4.48
N ILE A 282 -34.77 -6.88 4.32
CA ILE A 282 -34.66 -5.99 3.16
C ILE A 282 -34.42 -6.80 1.88
N PHE A 283 -33.50 -7.76 1.94
CA PHE A 283 -33.20 -8.64 0.81
C PHE A 283 -34.37 -9.58 0.46
N ASN A 284 -34.99 -10.19 1.48
CA ASN A 284 -36.11 -11.10 1.32
C ASN A 284 -37.34 -10.41 0.71
N ALA A 285 -37.62 -9.16 1.09
CA ALA A 285 -38.70 -8.37 0.48
C ALA A 285 -38.52 -8.17 -1.04
N ALA A 286 -37.27 -8.17 -1.51
CA ALA A 286 -36.90 -8.03 -2.93
C ALA A 286 -36.73 -9.39 -3.66
N ASN A 287 -36.93 -10.52 -2.97
CA ASN A 287 -36.62 -11.87 -3.45
C ASN A 287 -35.16 -12.03 -3.92
N VAL A 288 -34.22 -11.48 -3.16
CA VAL A 288 -32.78 -11.63 -3.39
C VAL A 288 -32.18 -12.29 -2.16
N CYS A 289 -31.22 -13.21 -2.33
CA CYS A 289 -30.49 -13.78 -1.21
C CYS A 289 -29.66 -12.69 -0.49
N PRO A 290 -29.46 -12.76 0.84
CA PRO A 290 -28.66 -11.77 1.55
C PRO A 290 -27.26 -11.59 0.94
N ILE A 291 -26.93 -10.35 0.58
CA ILE A 291 -25.64 -9.98 -0.01
C ILE A 291 -24.74 -9.46 1.11
N PRO A 292 -23.53 -10.03 1.31
CA PRO A 292 -22.63 -9.56 2.33
C PRO A 292 -22.15 -8.12 2.02
N PRO A 293 -21.95 -7.26 3.03
CA PRO A 293 -21.62 -5.85 2.82
C PRO A 293 -20.41 -5.60 1.90
N TYR A 294 -19.37 -6.44 1.98
CA TYR A 294 -18.18 -6.31 1.16
C TYR A 294 -18.43 -6.51 -0.35
N GLN A 295 -19.56 -7.11 -0.75
CA GLN A 295 -19.97 -7.27 -2.15
C GLN A 295 -21.03 -6.25 -2.60
N ARG A 296 -21.48 -5.34 -1.72
CA ARG A 296 -22.48 -4.31 -2.05
C ARG A 296 -21.85 -3.12 -2.79
N GLU A 297 -21.10 -3.41 -3.83
CA GLU A 297 -20.29 -2.44 -4.58
C GLU A 297 -20.82 -2.20 -6.01
N THR A 298 -21.29 -3.25 -6.70
CA THR A 298 -21.70 -3.18 -8.11
C THR A 298 -23.08 -3.80 -8.34
N VAL A 299 -23.71 -3.44 -9.46
CA VAL A 299 -25.03 -3.95 -9.85
C VAL A 299 -25.02 -5.44 -10.15
N ASP A 300 -23.96 -5.95 -10.78
CA ASP A 300 -23.81 -7.37 -11.15
C ASP A 300 -23.95 -8.33 -9.96
N MET A 301 -23.59 -7.88 -8.75
CA MET A 301 -23.73 -8.68 -7.53
C MET A 301 -25.20 -8.90 -7.15
N ILE A 302 -26.09 -7.95 -7.45
CA ILE A 302 -27.54 -8.09 -7.21
C ILE A 302 -28.10 -9.21 -8.08
N GLU A 303 -27.73 -9.24 -9.36
CA GLU A 303 -28.19 -10.26 -10.32
C GLU A 303 -27.68 -11.66 -9.96
N ALA A 304 -26.40 -11.78 -9.58
CA ALA A 304 -25.81 -13.06 -9.16
C ALA A 304 -26.54 -13.67 -7.95
N TYR A 305 -26.86 -12.84 -6.94
CA TYR A 305 -27.55 -13.30 -5.73
C TYR A 305 -29.06 -13.54 -5.94
N ARG A 306 -29.68 -12.97 -6.98
CA ARG A 306 -31.08 -13.25 -7.33
C ARG A 306 -31.25 -14.67 -7.87
N HIS A 307 -30.26 -15.21 -8.58
CA HIS A 307 -30.29 -16.55 -9.17
C HIS A 307 -29.78 -17.65 -8.23
N ASN A 308 -29.53 -17.32 -6.95
CA ASN A 308 -28.95 -18.22 -5.95
C ASN A 308 -27.63 -18.86 -6.39
N GLU A 309 -26.88 -18.17 -7.25
CA GLU A 309 -25.53 -18.53 -7.67
C GLU A 309 -24.53 -18.07 -6.61
N MET A 310 -24.72 -18.50 -5.35
CA MET A 310 -23.88 -18.11 -4.23
C MET A 310 -22.43 -18.54 -4.52
N PRO A 311 -21.50 -17.61 -4.82
CA PRO A 311 -20.11 -17.99 -4.96
C PRO A 311 -19.65 -18.40 -3.57
N ALA A 312 -19.09 -19.60 -3.43
CA ALA A 312 -18.36 -19.94 -2.21
C ALA A 312 -17.22 -18.94 -2.06
N VAL A 313 -17.39 -17.96 -1.18
CA VAL A 313 -16.44 -16.87 -0.99
C VAL A 313 -15.24 -17.39 -0.20
N ILE A 314 -14.04 -16.99 -0.60
CA ILE A 314 -12.80 -17.38 0.05
C ILE A 314 -12.72 -16.84 1.49
N GLU A 315 -12.24 -17.67 2.40
CA GLU A 315 -11.94 -17.30 3.78
C GLU A 315 -10.44 -17.37 4.06
N THR A 316 -9.97 -16.71 5.13
CA THR A 316 -8.52 -16.75 5.48
C THR A 316 -8.04 -18.17 5.78
N ALA A 317 -8.90 -19.00 6.35
CA ALA A 317 -8.61 -20.41 6.62
C ALA A 317 -8.51 -21.27 5.35
N ASP A 318 -8.99 -20.79 4.20
CA ASP A 318 -8.82 -21.49 2.92
C ASP A 318 -7.40 -21.31 2.35
N ILE A 319 -6.56 -20.43 2.92
CA ILE A 319 -5.15 -20.30 2.54
C ILE A 319 -4.34 -21.38 3.28
N VAL A 320 -3.82 -22.34 2.53
CA VAL A 320 -3.16 -23.55 3.08
C VAL A 320 -1.67 -23.66 2.73
N GLY A 321 -1.16 -22.69 1.96
CA GLY A 321 0.25 -22.56 1.65
C GLY A 321 0.64 -21.11 1.37
N LEU A 322 1.91 -20.80 1.59
CA LEU A 322 2.47 -19.49 1.38
C LEU A 322 3.06 -19.39 -0.02
N VAL A 323 2.54 -18.49 -0.85
CA VAL A 323 3.07 -18.20 -2.19
C VAL A 323 3.60 -16.77 -2.21
N HIS A 324 4.83 -16.59 -2.72
CA HIS A 324 5.57 -15.32 -2.70
C HIS A 324 5.96 -14.86 -1.29
N CYS A 325 7.17 -15.20 -0.89
CA CYS A 325 7.82 -14.67 0.31
C CYS A 325 9.34 -14.61 0.14
N HIS A 326 9.97 -13.78 0.96
CA HIS A 326 11.39 -13.46 0.89
C HIS A 326 12.11 -13.89 2.16
N SER A 327 13.42 -14.07 2.06
CA SER A 327 14.27 -14.56 3.14
C SER A 327 15.54 -13.71 3.25
N GLN A 328 16.42 -14.05 4.19
CA GLN A 328 17.75 -13.44 4.32
C GLN A 328 18.66 -13.62 3.10
N TRP A 329 18.22 -14.38 2.09
CA TRP A 329 18.92 -14.49 0.82
C TRP A 329 18.77 -13.23 -0.06
N SER A 330 17.63 -12.52 -0.04
CA SER A 330 17.51 -11.15 -0.57
C SER A 330 17.45 -10.13 0.57
N ASP A 331 16.26 -9.63 0.85
CA ASP A 331 15.89 -8.53 1.73
C ASP A 331 14.82 -8.93 2.76
N GLY A 332 14.47 -10.21 2.82
CA GLY A 332 13.71 -10.78 3.93
C GLY A 332 14.52 -10.75 5.24
N GLY A 333 13.82 -10.59 6.36
CA GLY A 333 14.43 -10.49 7.70
C GLY A 333 14.75 -11.83 8.36
N HIS A 334 14.29 -12.95 7.80
CA HIS A 334 14.33 -14.27 8.46
C HIS A 334 14.97 -15.35 7.59
N SER A 335 15.58 -16.32 8.25
CA SER A 335 16.12 -17.53 7.62
C SER A 335 15.01 -18.42 7.04
N LEU A 336 15.38 -19.32 6.12
CA LEU A 336 14.45 -20.30 5.55
C LEU A 336 13.82 -21.21 6.62
N GLU A 337 14.59 -21.53 7.66
CA GLU A 337 14.18 -22.36 8.79
C GLU A 337 13.13 -21.67 9.66
N GLU A 338 13.32 -20.38 9.95
CA GLU A 338 12.37 -19.56 10.69
C GLU A 338 11.06 -19.39 9.89
N MET A 339 11.16 -19.06 8.59
CA MET A 339 10.01 -18.94 7.70
C MET A 339 9.21 -20.25 7.61
N ARG A 340 9.90 -21.38 7.42
CA ARG A 340 9.29 -22.72 7.41
C ARG A 340 8.55 -22.99 8.73
N SER A 341 9.20 -22.73 9.85
CA SER A 341 8.63 -23.00 11.18
C SER A 341 7.39 -22.15 11.44
N ALA A 342 7.41 -20.89 11.03
CA ALA A 342 6.28 -19.98 11.13
C ALA A 342 5.10 -20.38 10.22
N CYS A 343 5.37 -20.90 9.03
CA CYS A 343 4.33 -21.47 8.15
C CYS A 343 3.69 -22.70 8.78
N LYS A 344 4.50 -23.63 9.31
CA LYS A 344 4.00 -24.84 10.00
C LYS A 344 3.15 -24.50 11.22
N ALA A 345 3.54 -23.48 11.99
CA ALA A 345 2.77 -23.02 13.15
C ALA A 345 1.35 -22.51 12.77
N ARG A 346 1.16 -22.07 11.51
CA ARG A 346 -0.13 -21.66 10.94
C ARG A 346 -0.91 -22.82 10.31
N GLY A 347 -0.37 -24.03 10.34
CA GLY A 347 -0.99 -25.20 9.70
C GLY A 347 -0.77 -25.29 8.20
N TRP A 348 0.09 -24.44 7.61
CA TRP A 348 0.42 -24.51 6.20
C TRP A 348 1.35 -25.69 5.90
N THR A 349 1.20 -26.24 4.69
CA THR A 349 1.90 -27.48 4.29
C THR A 349 3.05 -27.24 3.31
N TYR A 350 3.17 -26.02 2.79
CA TYR A 350 4.27 -25.61 1.92
C TYR A 350 4.48 -24.09 1.94
N MET A 351 5.66 -23.68 1.46
CA MET A 351 5.94 -22.28 1.11
C MET A 351 6.70 -22.19 -0.22
N VAL A 352 6.57 -21.07 -0.91
CA VAL A 352 7.24 -20.76 -2.19
C VAL A 352 8.20 -19.60 -1.99
N ILE A 353 9.48 -19.92 -1.80
CA ILE A 353 10.54 -18.92 -1.57
C ILE A 353 10.87 -18.25 -2.89
N SER A 354 10.70 -16.93 -2.96
CA SER A 354 10.77 -16.13 -4.18
C SER A 354 11.62 -14.88 -3.98
N ASP A 355 12.80 -15.02 -3.35
CA ASP A 355 13.77 -13.92 -3.22
C ASP A 355 14.05 -13.25 -4.58
N HIS A 356 14.50 -11.98 -4.55
CA HIS A 356 14.68 -11.20 -5.77
C HIS A 356 15.84 -11.66 -6.66
N SER A 357 15.68 -11.48 -7.98
CA SER A 357 16.68 -11.81 -8.99
C SER A 357 17.85 -10.81 -9.08
N LYS A 358 18.87 -11.15 -9.88
CA LYS A 358 20.17 -10.48 -9.91
C LYS A 358 20.16 -8.96 -10.18
N SER A 359 19.20 -8.42 -10.95
CA SER A 359 19.11 -7.00 -11.26
C SER A 359 18.54 -6.15 -10.12
N ALA A 360 17.91 -6.78 -9.13
CA ALA A 360 17.40 -6.14 -7.93
C ALA A 360 18.54 -5.86 -6.93
N PHE A 361 19.54 -5.08 -7.34
CA PHE A 361 20.68 -4.72 -6.48
C PHE A 361 20.24 -4.01 -5.19
N TYR A 362 19.16 -3.24 -5.25
CA TYR A 362 18.57 -2.54 -4.11
C TYR A 362 18.00 -3.48 -3.03
N ALA A 363 17.82 -4.75 -3.35
CA ALA A 363 17.27 -5.79 -2.48
C ALA A 363 18.21 -6.99 -2.33
N ASN A 364 19.51 -6.80 -2.59
CA ASN A 364 20.51 -7.85 -2.47
C ASN A 364 20.15 -9.10 -3.32
N GLY A 365 19.66 -8.86 -4.55
CA GLY A 365 19.24 -9.90 -5.49
C GLY A 365 20.27 -11.00 -5.73
N LEU A 366 19.80 -12.21 -6.00
CA LEU A 366 20.65 -13.40 -6.09
C LEU A 366 21.32 -13.48 -7.46
N ASN A 367 22.64 -13.51 -7.52
CA ASN A 367 23.33 -13.98 -8.71
C ASN A 367 23.24 -15.52 -8.81
N GLU A 368 23.70 -16.10 -9.91
CA GLU A 368 23.58 -17.53 -10.19
C GLU A 368 24.30 -18.41 -9.13
N GLU A 369 25.42 -17.95 -8.57
CA GLU A 369 26.14 -18.67 -7.51
C GLU A 369 25.35 -18.71 -6.19
N ARG A 370 24.85 -17.55 -5.75
CA ARG A 370 24.04 -17.44 -4.53
C ARG A 370 22.73 -18.21 -4.67
N LEU A 371 22.13 -18.18 -5.85
CA LEU A 371 20.95 -18.97 -6.18
C LEU A 371 21.19 -20.47 -5.98
N LEU A 372 22.28 -21.00 -6.53
CA LEU A 372 22.61 -22.43 -6.38
C LEU A 372 22.81 -22.80 -4.91
N ALA A 373 23.45 -21.94 -4.12
CA ALA A 373 23.62 -22.15 -2.68
C ALA A 373 22.28 -22.16 -1.93
N GLN A 374 21.36 -21.23 -2.24
CA GLN A 374 20.01 -21.22 -1.68
C GLN A 374 19.25 -22.50 -2.04
N GLN A 375 19.26 -22.90 -3.32
CA GLN A 375 18.56 -24.10 -3.76
C GLN A 375 19.09 -25.36 -3.06
N ALA A 376 20.40 -25.45 -2.81
CA ALA A 376 21.00 -26.53 -2.05
C ALA A 376 20.55 -26.53 -0.57
N GLN A 377 20.44 -25.35 0.05
CA GLN A 377 19.86 -25.24 1.41
C GLN A 377 18.40 -25.70 1.43
N ILE A 378 17.60 -25.28 0.45
CA ILE A 378 16.20 -25.70 0.29
C ILE A 378 16.10 -27.22 0.17
N ASP A 379 16.96 -27.85 -0.64
CA ASP A 379 17.00 -29.31 -0.79
C ASP A 379 17.32 -30.02 0.53
N ALA A 380 18.31 -29.52 1.27
CA ALA A 380 18.66 -30.07 2.59
C ALA A 380 17.50 -29.94 3.58
N LEU A 381 16.78 -28.81 3.58
CA LEU A 381 15.62 -28.57 4.45
C LEU A 381 14.44 -29.46 4.10
N ASN A 382 14.15 -29.64 2.81
CA ASN A 382 13.11 -30.55 2.33
C ASN A 382 13.44 -32.00 2.66
N ALA A 383 14.70 -32.42 2.51
CA ALA A 383 15.13 -33.77 2.87
C ALA A 383 15.02 -34.03 4.39
N ALA A 384 15.28 -33.02 5.22
CA ALA A 384 15.19 -33.12 6.68
C ALA A 384 13.75 -33.22 7.20
N ASP A 385 12.75 -32.71 6.47
CA ASP A 385 11.34 -32.74 6.88
C ASP A 385 10.39 -32.91 5.67
N PRO A 386 10.05 -34.15 5.28
CA PRO A 386 9.12 -34.41 4.18
C PRO A 386 7.67 -34.00 4.44
N SER A 387 7.31 -33.61 5.68
CA SER A 387 5.95 -33.17 6.01
C SER A 387 5.63 -31.77 5.48
N PHE A 388 6.65 -30.99 5.15
CA PHE A 388 6.52 -29.63 4.64
C PHE A 388 7.42 -29.44 3.41
N THR A 389 6.93 -28.74 2.39
CA THR A 389 7.71 -28.51 1.16
C THR A 389 8.04 -27.04 0.97
N ILE A 390 9.32 -26.74 0.76
CA ILE A 390 9.79 -25.44 0.28
C ILE A 390 9.97 -25.57 -1.23
N PHE A 391 9.16 -24.85 -2.00
CA PHE A 391 9.31 -24.76 -3.45
C PHE A 391 10.36 -23.72 -3.81
N LYS A 392 11.21 -24.06 -4.79
CA LYS A 392 12.25 -23.18 -5.32
C LYS A 392 11.61 -22.23 -6.32
N SER A 393 11.53 -20.96 -5.99
CA SER A 393 11.02 -19.92 -6.88
C SER A 393 11.99 -18.74 -6.88
N ILE A 394 11.70 -17.77 -7.73
CA ILE A 394 12.34 -16.47 -7.76
C ILE A 394 11.27 -15.45 -8.13
N GLU A 395 11.35 -14.27 -7.51
CA GLU A 395 10.78 -13.08 -8.11
C GLU A 395 11.77 -12.52 -9.13
N SER A 396 11.58 -12.91 -10.39
CA SER A 396 12.36 -12.42 -11.52
C SER A 396 11.91 -11.02 -11.90
N ASP A 397 12.85 -10.09 -11.90
CA ASP A 397 12.68 -8.80 -12.53
C ASP A 397 12.29 -8.96 -14.00
N ILE A 398 11.35 -8.12 -14.44
CA ILE A 398 11.03 -7.89 -15.84
C ILE A 398 11.89 -6.72 -16.31
N LEU A 399 12.86 -7.02 -17.17
CA LEU A 399 13.80 -6.04 -17.68
C LEU A 399 13.11 -4.99 -18.57
N ASN A 400 13.84 -3.94 -18.92
CA ASN A 400 13.31 -2.86 -19.75
C ASN A 400 12.81 -3.31 -21.13
N ASP A 401 13.35 -4.40 -21.66
CA ASP A 401 12.93 -4.99 -22.94
C ASP A 401 11.87 -6.08 -22.79
N GLY A 402 11.40 -6.35 -21.55
CA GLY A 402 10.40 -7.35 -21.21
C GLY A 402 10.95 -8.76 -20.99
N GLN A 403 12.27 -8.98 -21.08
CA GLN A 403 12.86 -10.28 -20.74
C GLN A 403 12.88 -10.51 -19.23
N LEU A 404 12.90 -11.79 -18.85
CA LEU A 404 13.19 -12.20 -17.48
C LEU A 404 14.68 -12.09 -17.18
N ASP A 405 15.02 -11.85 -15.92
CA ASP A 405 16.36 -11.50 -15.45
C ASP A 405 17.34 -12.70 -15.33
N TYR A 406 17.06 -13.80 -16.02
CA TYR A 406 17.98 -14.93 -16.14
C TYR A 406 17.92 -15.60 -17.52
N ALA A 407 19.01 -16.31 -17.85
CA ALA A 407 19.03 -17.18 -19.01
C ALA A 407 18.08 -18.40 -18.82
N PRO A 408 17.52 -18.98 -19.90
CA PRO A 408 16.64 -20.14 -19.84
C PRO A 408 17.16 -21.32 -19.01
N ALA A 409 18.48 -21.57 -19.06
CA ALA A 409 19.11 -22.64 -18.28
C ALA A 409 18.91 -22.46 -16.76
N VAL A 410 19.01 -21.22 -16.26
CA VAL A 410 18.78 -20.90 -14.85
C VAL A 410 17.28 -20.91 -14.54
N LEU A 411 16.46 -20.30 -15.40
CA LEU A 411 14.99 -20.28 -15.23
C LEU A 411 14.40 -21.70 -15.18
N SER A 412 14.99 -22.66 -15.90
CA SER A 412 14.55 -24.06 -15.90
C SER A 412 14.74 -24.78 -14.56
N SER A 413 15.63 -24.27 -13.68
CA SER A 413 15.93 -24.89 -12.38
C SER A 413 14.83 -24.68 -11.34
N PHE A 414 14.00 -23.65 -11.49
CA PHE A 414 12.97 -23.31 -10.52
C PHE A 414 11.73 -24.20 -10.63
N ASP A 415 11.02 -24.39 -9.53
CA ASP A 415 9.66 -24.94 -9.56
C ASP A 415 8.70 -23.93 -10.20
N LEU A 416 8.83 -22.65 -9.85
CA LEU A 416 7.98 -21.55 -10.32
C LEU A 416 8.82 -20.30 -10.57
N VAL A 417 8.34 -19.40 -11.44
CA VAL A 417 8.91 -18.06 -11.62
C VAL A 417 7.79 -17.04 -11.48
N ILE A 418 7.98 -16.08 -10.58
CA ILE A 418 7.13 -14.91 -10.43
C ILE A 418 7.80 -13.78 -11.22
N ALA A 419 7.09 -13.17 -12.17
CA ALA A 419 7.62 -12.08 -12.98
C ALA A 419 7.03 -10.75 -12.51
N SER A 420 7.88 -9.80 -12.13
CA SER A 420 7.48 -8.52 -11.54
C SER A 420 8.28 -7.34 -12.13
N VAL A 421 7.65 -6.17 -12.23
CA VAL A 421 8.33 -4.92 -12.60
C VAL A 421 8.70 -4.14 -11.35
N HIS A 422 9.99 -3.90 -11.12
CA HIS A 422 10.45 -3.07 -9.98
C HIS A 422 11.16 -1.78 -10.36
N SER A 423 11.66 -1.69 -11.60
CA SER A 423 12.42 -0.55 -12.08
C SER A 423 11.77 0.12 -13.28
N ASN A 424 12.10 1.40 -13.50
CA ASN A 424 11.57 2.21 -14.60
C ASN A 424 10.04 2.23 -14.63
N LEU A 425 9.43 2.42 -13.46
CA LEU A 425 7.98 2.44 -13.26
C LEU A 425 7.32 3.68 -13.87
N LYS A 426 8.08 4.77 -14.04
CA LYS A 426 7.64 5.93 -14.80
C LYS A 426 7.77 5.66 -16.30
N MET A 427 6.76 5.00 -16.85
CA MET A 427 6.70 4.62 -18.26
C MET A 427 5.31 4.86 -18.87
N ALA A 428 5.28 5.04 -20.19
CA ALA A 428 4.03 5.11 -20.94
C ALA A 428 3.38 3.72 -21.08
N GLU A 429 2.07 3.69 -21.35
CA GLU A 429 1.28 2.46 -21.45
C GLU A 429 1.88 1.47 -22.47
N ASP A 430 2.24 1.92 -23.68
CA ASP A 430 2.86 1.06 -24.71
C ASP A 430 4.11 0.34 -24.21
N LYS A 431 4.93 1.02 -23.40
CA LYS A 431 6.15 0.46 -22.81
C LYS A 431 5.83 -0.54 -21.70
N ALA A 432 4.87 -0.23 -20.85
CA ALA A 432 4.40 -1.12 -19.79
C ALA A 432 3.80 -2.40 -20.38
N MET A 433 2.89 -2.26 -21.35
CA MET A 433 2.27 -3.36 -22.08
C MET A 433 3.31 -4.25 -22.76
N MET A 434 4.28 -3.66 -23.47
CA MET A 434 5.35 -4.44 -24.10
C MET A 434 6.16 -5.26 -23.08
N ARG A 435 6.55 -4.66 -21.95
CA ARG A 435 7.31 -5.35 -20.90
C ARG A 435 6.52 -6.51 -20.31
N LEU A 436 5.27 -6.25 -19.90
CA LEU A 436 4.42 -7.24 -19.27
C LEU A 436 4.06 -8.37 -20.22
N LEU A 437 3.61 -8.08 -21.45
CA LEU A 437 3.22 -9.10 -22.42
C LEU A 437 4.38 -10.02 -22.76
N ARG A 438 5.58 -9.48 -22.99
CA ARG A 438 6.75 -10.30 -23.27
C ARG A 438 7.14 -11.19 -22.09
N ALA A 439 6.99 -10.71 -20.86
CA ALA A 439 7.21 -11.52 -19.68
C ALA A 439 6.15 -12.62 -19.52
N ILE A 440 4.87 -12.32 -19.80
CA ILE A 440 3.77 -13.28 -19.75
C ILE A 440 3.92 -14.38 -20.81
N GLU A 441 4.37 -14.03 -22.02
CA GLU A 441 4.62 -14.96 -23.13
C GLU A 441 5.87 -15.83 -22.93
N ASN A 442 6.70 -15.51 -21.92
CA ASN A 442 7.87 -16.31 -21.61
C ASN A 442 7.44 -17.66 -21.00
N PRO A 443 7.87 -18.82 -21.54
CA PRO A 443 7.38 -20.14 -21.11
C PRO A 443 7.79 -20.53 -19.68
N TYR A 444 8.72 -19.79 -19.06
CA TYR A 444 9.13 -20.01 -17.67
C TYR A 444 8.23 -19.26 -16.67
N THR A 445 7.54 -18.19 -17.09
CA THR A 445 6.66 -17.40 -16.22
C THR A 445 5.50 -18.24 -15.74
N SER A 446 5.37 -18.35 -14.41
CA SER A 446 4.31 -19.11 -13.76
C SER A 446 3.26 -18.19 -13.15
N ILE A 447 3.70 -17.06 -12.59
CA ILE A 447 2.87 -16.05 -11.92
C ILE A 447 3.32 -14.67 -12.39
N LEU A 448 2.37 -13.79 -12.70
CA LEU A 448 2.61 -12.35 -12.85
C LEU A 448 2.44 -11.69 -11.47
N GLY A 449 3.54 -11.24 -10.87
CA GLY A 449 3.55 -10.56 -9.57
C GLY A 449 3.02 -9.12 -9.68
N HIS A 450 2.50 -8.58 -8.58
CA HIS A 450 1.95 -7.22 -8.40
C HIS A 450 2.04 -6.29 -9.64
N MET A 451 1.13 -6.53 -10.60
CA MET A 451 1.34 -6.22 -12.01
C MET A 451 1.25 -4.75 -12.40
N THR A 452 0.85 -3.87 -11.47
CA THR A 452 0.76 -2.42 -11.72
C THR A 452 1.87 -1.65 -11.02
N GLY A 453 2.58 -2.29 -10.09
CA GLY A 453 3.58 -1.65 -9.24
C GLY A 453 3.00 -0.56 -8.34
N ARG A 454 1.68 -0.54 -8.13
CA ARG A 454 1.02 0.48 -7.30
C ARG A 454 1.41 0.36 -5.82
N LEU A 455 1.37 1.50 -5.14
CA LEU A 455 1.41 1.58 -3.68
C LEU A 455 0.29 2.52 -3.22
N LEU A 456 -0.73 1.96 -2.56
CA LEU A 456 -1.87 2.69 -2.01
C LEU A 456 -1.41 3.84 -1.10
N LEU A 457 -2.05 4.99 -1.24
CA LEU A 457 -1.70 6.24 -0.56
C LEU A 457 -0.28 6.77 -0.85
N SER A 458 0.38 6.27 -1.90
CA SER A 458 1.76 6.67 -2.22
C SER A 458 1.99 6.90 -3.71
N ARG A 459 1.88 5.84 -4.51
CA ARG A 459 2.24 5.82 -5.92
C ARG A 459 1.15 5.13 -6.71
N ASN A 460 0.61 5.83 -7.69
CA ASN A 460 -0.28 5.22 -8.68
C ASN A 460 0.48 4.16 -9.48
N GLY A 461 -0.19 3.07 -9.83
CA GLY A 461 0.39 2.09 -10.75
C GLY A 461 0.71 2.72 -12.11
N TYR A 462 1.69 2.15 -12.81
CA TYR A 462 1.93 2.54 -14.20
C TYR A 462 0.73 2.13 -15.08
N PRO A 463 0.42 2.89 -16.14
CA PRO A 463 -0.78 2.63 -16.95
C PRO A 463 -0.65 1.31 -17.72
N ILE A 464 -1.70 0.49 -17.68
CA ILE A 464 -1.83 -0.77 -18.42
C ILE A 464 -3.27 -0.99 -18.90
N ASP A 465 -3.39 -1.73 -19.98
CA ASP A 465 -4.65 -2.35 -20.41
C ASP A 465 -4.85 -3.67 -19.67
N HIS A 466 -5.62 -3.63 -18.59
CA HIS A 466 -5.84 -4.78 -17.71
C HIS A 466 -6.53 -5.94 -18.45
N GLU A 467 -7.44 -5.65 -19.39
CA GLU A 467 -8.13 -6.71 -20.13
C GLU A 467 -7.15 -7.48 -21.01
N LYS A 468 -6.27 -6.78 -21.73
CA LYS A 468 -5.22 -7.43 -22.53
C LYS A 468 -4.25 -8.24 -21.68
N ILE A 469 -3.87 -7.75 -20.49
CA ILE A 469 -3.01 -8.50 -19.57
C ILE A 469 -3.71 -9.77 -19.08
N ILE A 470 -4.98 -9.68 -18.68
CA ILE A 470 -5.80 -10.84 -18.26
C ILE A 470 -5.90 -11.86 -19.40
N ASP A 471 -6.18 -11.41 -20.63
CA ASP A 471 -6.26 -12.27 -21.81
C ASP A 471 -4.92 -12.96 -22.11
N ALA A 472 -3.79 -12.24 -21.99
CA ALA A 472 -2.47 -12.80 -22.16
C ALA A 472 -2.13 -13.82 -21.07
N CYS A 473 -2.48 -13.54 -19.81
CA CYS A 473 -2.31 -14.49 -18.70
C CYS A 473 -3.11 -15.76 -18.93
N PHE A 474 -4.36 -15.65 -19.38
CA PHE A 474 -5.16 -16.82 -19.76
C PHE A 474 -4.50 -17.64 -20.88
N ALA A 475 -4.11 -16.98 -21.97
CA ALA A 475 -3.53 -17.64 -23.14
C ALA A 475 -2.21 -18.37 -22.83
N ASN A 476 -1.40 -17.83 -21.92
CA ASN A 476 -0.10 -18.40 -21.52
C ASN A 476 -0.20 -19.23 -20.22
N GLN A 477 -1.42 -19.41 -19.69
CA GLN A 477 -1.69 -20.12 -18.44
C GLN A 477 -0.89 -19.55 -17.23
N VAL A 478 -0.63 -18.24 -17.24
CA VAL A 478 0.06 -17.51 -16.18
C VAL A 478 -0.96 -17.10 -15.13
N VAL A 479 -0.65 -17.37 -13.86
CA VAL A 479 -1.47 -16.97 -12.71
C VAL A 479 -1.29 -15.48 -12.46
N ILE A 480 -2.36 -14.76 -12.09
CA ILE A 480 -2.24 -13.36 -11.67
C ILE A 480 -2.16 -13.32 -10.14
N GLU A 481 -1.15 -12.64 -9.62
CA GLU A 481 -1.04 -12.36 -8.20
C GLU A 481 -2.09 -11.32 -7.75
N LEU A 482 -2.77 -11.63 -6.64
CA LEU A 482 -3.33 -10.64 -5.74
C LEU A 482 -2.36 -10.50 -4.56
N ASN A 483 -1.52 -9.48 -4.65
CA ASN A 483 -0.54 -9.18 -3.63
C ASN A 483 -1.26 -8.64 -2.40
N ALA A 484 -1.24 -9.41 -1.33
CA ALA A 484 -1.99 -9.18 -0.11
C ALA A 484 -1.33 -8.18 0.84
N HIS A 485 -0.12 -7.69 0.51
CA HIS A 485 0.50 -6.64 1.31
C HIS A 485 -0.43 -5.41 1.35
N PRO A 486 -0.76 -4.84 2.53
CA PRO A 486 -1.77 -3.79 2.69
C PRO A 486 -1.52 -2.52 1.86
N ARG A 487 -0.25 -2.25 1.51
CA ARG A 487 0.13 -1.11 0.67
C ARG A 487 0.00 -1.39 -0.83
N ARG A 488 -0.18 -2.64 -1.26
CA ARG A 488 -0.29 -3.02 -2.67
C ARG A 488 -1.72 -3.34 -3.04
N LEU A 489 -2.24 -4.44 -2.47
CA LEU A 489 -3.53 -5.03 -2.83
C LEU A 489 -3.70 -5.11 -4.35
N ASP A 490 -2.68 -5.64 -5.04
CA ASP A 490 -2.48 -5.55 -6.49
C ASP A 490 -2.41 -6.96 -7.10
N ILE A 491 -3.28 -7.39 -8.01
CA ILE A 491 -4.29 -6.64 -8.78
C ILE A 491 -5.42 -5.99 -7.97
N ASP A 492 -5.94 -4.86 -8.45
CA ASP A 492 -7.16 -4.25 -7.91
C ASP A 492 -8.37 -5.21 -7.97
N TRP A 493 -9.14 -5.32 -6.88
CA TRP A 493 -10.31 -6.21 -6.84
C TRP A 493 -11.33 -5.94 -7.94
N ARG A 494 -11.40 -4.70 -8.44
CA ARG A 494 -12.30 -4.31 -9.54
C ARG A 494 -12.03 -5.09 -10.83
N TRP A 495 -10.82 -5.64 -10.99
CA TRP A 495 -10.44 -6.47 -12.13
C TRP A 495 -10.51 -7.98 -11.85
N ILE A 496 -10.66 -8.40 -10.59
CA ILE A 496 -10.71 -9.82 -10.21
C ILE A 496 -11.89 -10.52 -10.89
N ARG A 497 -13.08 -9.90 -10.94
CA ARG A 497 -14.25 -10.51 -11.60
C ARG A 497 -13.96 -10.80 -13.08
N LYS A 498 -13.37 -9.85 -13.80
CA LYS A 498 -12.95 -10.02 -15.19
C LYS A 498 -11.97 -11.19 -15.36
N ALA A 499 -10.99 -11.31 -14.46
CA ALA A 499 -10.06 -12.45 -14.47
C ALA A 499 -10.76 -13.78 -14.19
N LEU A 500 -11.76 -13.78 -13.30
CA LEU A 500 -12.57 -14.96 -12.99
C LEU A 500 -13.39 -15.42 -14.19
N ASP A 501 -14.07 -14.50 -14.86
CA ASP A 501 -14.89 -14.76 -16.06
C ASP A 501 -14.05 -15.31 -17.22
N LYS A 502 -12.80 -14.85 -17.33
CA LYS A 502 -11.80 -15.35 -18.29
C LYS A 502 -11.15 -16.66 -17.89
N ASN A 503 -11.54 -17.27 -16.76
CA ASN A 503 -10.95 -18.50 -16.25
C ASN A 503 -9.46 -18.39 -15.89
N VAL A 504 -8.96 -17.18 -15.59
CA VAL A 504 -7.60 -17.00 -15.06
C VAL A 504 -7.57 -17.45 -13.59
N LEU A 505 -6.52 -18.19 -13.21
CA LEU A 505 -6.27 -18.54 -11.82
C LEU A 505 -5.63 -17.34 -11.11
N LEU A 506 -6.08 -17.03 -9.89
CA LEU A 506 -5.46 -16.00 -9.05
C LEU A 506 -4.62 -16.64 -7.94
N SER A 507 -3.72 -15.87 -7.32
CA SER A 507 -2.99 -16.31 -6.12
C SER A 507 -2.91 -15.17 -5.10
N ILE A 508 -3.48 -15.38 -3.91
CA ILE A 508 -3.35 -14.45 -2.79
C ILE A 508 -1.98 -14.66 -2.14
N ASN A 509 -1.12 -13.65 -2.24
CA ASN A 509 0.30 -13.76 -1.93
C ASN A 509 0.73 -12.58 -1.05
N PRO A 510 1.27 -12.78 0.16
CA PRO A 510 1.54 -11.67 1.07
C PRO A 510 2.82 -10.91 0.75
N ASP A 511 3.70 -11.44 -0.11
CA ASP A 511 4.99 -10.80 -0.44
C ASP A 511 5.78 -10.52 0.84
N ALA A 512 5.83 -11.55 1.69
CA ALA A 512 6.21 -11.40 3.07
C ALA A 512 7.74 -11.33 3.22
N HIS A 513 8.22 -10.22 3.80
CA HIS A 513 9.63 -9.99 4.15
C HIS A 513 9.90 -10.20 5.66
N THR A 514 8.85 -10.42 6.45
CA THR A 514 8.92 -10.64 7.91
C THR A 514 7.94 -11.74 8.32
N LEU A 515 8.14 -12.35 9.51
CA LEU A 515 7.20 -13.34 10.04
C LEU A 515 5.79 -12.78 10.29
N ALA A 516 5.68 -11.49 10.61
CA ALA A 516 4.39 -10.82 10.78
C ALA A 516 3.69 -10.59 9.44
N GLY A 517 4.46 -10.30 8.37
CA GLY A 517 3.94 -10.15 7.01
C GLY A 517 3.27 -11.42 6.46
N LEU A 518 3.54 -12.59 7.02
CA LEU A 518 2.82 -13.82 6.66
C LEU A 518 1.30 -13.68 6.85
N ASP A 519 0.88 -12.93 7.87
CA ASP A 519 -0.54 -12.75 8.21
C ASP A 519 -1.26 -11.77 7.27
N ASP A 520 -0.52 -11.09 6.38
CA ASP A 520 -1.09 -10.15 5.42
C ASP A 520 -1.98 -10.84 4.37
N VAL A 521 -1.88 -12.17 4.20
CA VAL A 521 -2.81 -12.97 3.36
C VAL A 521 -4.27 -12.64 3.66
N ARG A 522 -4.58 -12.29 4.91
CA ARG A 522 -5.91 -11.90 5.34
C ARG A 522 -6.43 -10.66 4.61
N TYR A 523 -5.60 -9.65 4.36
CA TYR A 523 -6.03 -8.44 3.64
C TYR A 523 -6.31 -8.74 2.15
N GLY A 524 -5.50 -9.60 1.55
CA GLY A 524 -5.76 -10.12 0.21
C GLY A 524 -7.09 -10.88 0.15
N VAL A 525 -7.39 -11.70 1.17
CA VAL A 525 -8.69 -12.37 1.30
C VAL A 525 -9.83 -11.34 1.36
N LEU A 526 -9.78 -10.38 2.28
CA LEU A 526 -10.83 -9.36 2.43
C LEU A 526 -11.15 -8.65 1.10
N VAL A 527 -10.11 -8.30 0.34
CA VAL A 527 -10.26 -7.63 -0.96
C VAL A 527 -10.77 -8.60 -2.04
N ALA A 528 -10.34 -9.86 -2.01
CA ALA A 528 -10.83 -10.88 -2.93
C ALA A 528 -12.31 -11.25 -2.70
N GLN A 529 -12.79 -11.18 -1.45
CA GLN A 529 -14.19 -11.41 -1.09
C GLN A 529 -15.12 -10.42 -1.82
N LYS A 530 -14.71 -9.16 -1.96
CA LYS A 530 -15.46 -8.12 -2.69
C LYS A 530 -15.76 -8.54 -4.13
N ALA A 531 -14.87 -9.28 -4.76
CA ALA A 531 -15.00 -9.74 -6.15
C ALA A 531 -15.55 -11.17 -6.28
N GLY A 532 -15.87 -11.84 -5.17
CA GLY A 532 -16.43 -13.20 -5.16
C GLY A 532 -15.42 -14.29 -5.54
N LEU A 533 -14.13 -14.10 -5.24
CA LEU A 533 -13.13 -15.15 -5.41
C LEU A 533 -13.46 -16.36 -4.53
N SER A 534 -13.35 -17.56 -5.09
CA SER A 534 -13.49 -18.83 -4.38
C SER A 534 -12.15 -19.53 -4.19
N LYS A 535 -12.06 -20.39 -3.18
CA LYS A 535 -10.84 -21.18 -2.92
C LYS A 535 -10.41 -22.06 -4.10
N SER A 536 -11.35 -22.58 -4.89
CA SER A 536 -11.05 -23.36 -6.10
C SER A 536 -10.38 -22.56 -7.21
N ARG A 537 -10.49 -21.22 -7.15
CA ARG A 537 -9.91 -20.28 -8.12
C ARG A 537 -8.73 -19.50 -7.54
N ASN A 538 -8.22 -19.92 -6.38
CA ASN A 538 -7.07 -19.35 -5.71
C ASN A 538 -5.95 -20.39 -5.55
N LEU A 539 -4.77 -20.12 -6.10
CA LEU A 539 -3.63 -21.04 -6.08
C LEU A 539 -3.11 -21.29 -4.66
N SER A 540 -3.06 -20.28 -3.79
CA SER A 540 -2.62 -20.45 -2.39
C SER A 540 -3.62 -21.21 -1.50
N SER A 541 -4.78 -21.57 -2.06
CA SER A 541 -5.76 -22.49 -1.46
C SER A 541 -5.61 -23.94 -1.90
N PHE A 542 -4.69 -24.24 -2.82
CA PHE A 542 -4.45 -25.62 -3.24
C PHE A 542 -3.72 -26.36 -2.14
N ASP A 543 -4.21 -27.53 -1.74
CA ASP A 543 -3.41 -28.39 -0.88
C ASP A 543 -2.09 -28.76 -1.56
N ARG A 544 -1.15 -29.31 -0.78
CA ARG A 544 0.19 -29.65 -1.28
C ARG A 544 0.16 -30.58 -2.50
N SER A 545 -0.80 -31.50 -2.59
CA SER A 545 -0.90 -32.43 -3.72
C SER A 545 -1.36 -31.70 -4.99
N ALA A 546 -2.41 -30.89 -4.88
CA ALA A 546 -2.89 -30.06 -5.98
C ALA A 546 -1.83 -29.04 -6.43
N PHE A 547 -1.08 -28.45 -5.50
CA PHE A 547 0.00 -27.52 -5.82
C PHE A 547 1.16 -28.21 -6.56
N LEU A 548 1.54 -29.45 -6.18
CA LEU A 548 2.52 -30.24 -6.92
C LEU A 548 2.07 -30.56 -8.35
N GLN A 549 0.79 -30.85 -8.54
CA GLN A 549 0.22 -31.04 -9.88
C GLN A 549 0.29 -29.75 -10.70
N PHE A 550 -0.03 -28.60 -10.09
CA PHE A 550 0.13 -27.29 -10.72
C PHE A 550 1.59 -27.04 -11.15
N VAL A 551 2.57 -27.27 -10.27
CA VAL A 551 4.01 -27.13 -10.61
C VAL A 551 4.39 -28.04 -11.77
N ALA A 552 3.91 -29.29 -11.79
CA ALA A 552 4.16 -30.20 -12.89
C ALA A 552 3.56 -29.71 -14.22
N LEU A 553 2.38 -29.09 -14.19
CA LEU A 553 1.77 -28.47 -15.38
C LEU A 553 2.59 -27.27 -15.87
N GLN A 554 3.06 -26.39 -14.98
CA GLN A 554 3.92 -25.26 -15.35
C GLN A 554 5.23 -25.74 -15.99
N LYS A 555 5.85 -26.80 -15.45
CA LYS A 555 7.07 -27.38 -16.04
C LYS A 555 6.86 -27.95 -17.45
N ARG A 556 5.67 -28.43 -17.80
CA ARG A 556 5.36 -28.94 -19.16
C ARG A 556 5.27 -27.86 -20.24
N LYS A 557 5.10 -26.59 -19.86
CA LYS A 557 5.10 -25.46 -20.80
C LYS A 557 6.50 -25.09 -21.28
N ARG A 558 7.51 -25.51 -20.53
CA ARG A 558 8.91 -25.15 -20.78
C ARG A 558 9.47 -26.03 -21.91
N PRO A 559 10.35 -25.47 -22.76
CA PRO A 559 10.94 -26.17 -23.89
C PRO A 559 11.92 -27.29 -23.49
#